data_AF-A0A662VPM8-F1
#
_entry.id   AF-A0A662VPM8-F1
#
_cell.length_a   1.000
_cell.length_b   1.000
_cell.length_c   1.000
_cell.angle_alpha   90.00
_cell.angle_beta   90.00
_cell.angle_gamma   90.00
#
_symmetry.space_group_name_H-M   'P 1'
#
loop_
_entity.id
_entity.type
_entity.pdbx_description
1 polymer ?
#
loop_
_entity_poly.entity_id
_entity_poly.type
_entity_poly.pdbx_seq_one_letter_code
_entity_poly.pdbx_strand_id
1 'polypeptide(L)'
;MTQIVSSGISGLDRVLKGGLIKGCSYLVKGCPGSGKTIFGLQFLLEGVKNDEKSVLISFEESEREVRTQAKSFGWDVDDVVFVDLIKEFDVFSSNFLFLDSGNLAEINSFIQTIARKEELKGVERLLLMGVRFLGIL
;
A
#
# COMPACT_ATOMS: atom_id res chain seq x y z
N MET A 1 -21.61 10.15 -11.17
CA MET A 1 -20.58 11.21 -11.12
C MET A 1 -19.31 10.58 -10.60
N THR A 2 -18.15 10.93 -11.18
CA THR A 2 -16.85 10.42 -10.74
C THR A 2 -16.46 11.11 -9.43
N GLN A 3 -16.28 10.35 -8.35
CA GLN A 3 -15.84 10.89 -7.07
C GLN A 3 -14.31 11.03 -7.07
N ILE A 4 -13.81 12.19 -6.66
CA ILE A 4 -12.37 12.48 -6.55
C ILE A 4 -11.98 12.53 -5.08
N VAL A 5 -10.82 11.98 -4.73
CA VAL A 5 -10.22 12.00 -3.40
C VAL A 5 -8.83 12.64 -3.46
N SER A 6 -8.49 13.42 -2.43
CA SER A 6 -7.17 14.04 -2.28
C SER A 6 -6.07 12.98 -2.18
N SER A 7 -4.95 13.18 -2.88
CA SER A 7 -3.76 12.35 -2.72
C SER A 7 -3.00 12.63 -1.42
N GLY A 8 -3.34 13.71 -0.71
CA GLY A 8 -2.58 14.23 0.43
C GLY A 8 -1.38 15.09 0.01
N ILE A 9 -1.14 15.24 -1.30
CA ILE A 9 -0.01 15.96 -1.89
C ILE A 9 -0.56 17.10 -2.73
N SER A 10 -0.64 18.30 -2.14
CA SER A 10 -1.26 19.47 -2.76
C SER A 10 -0.73 19.80 -4.16
N GLY A 11 0.58 19.66 -4.39
CA GLY A 11 1.20 19.87 -5.69
C GLY A 11 0.70 18.87 -6.75
N LEU A 12 0.50 17.61 -6.36
CA LEU A 12 0.00 16.57 -7.25
C LEU A 12 -1.50 16.75 -7.49
N ASP A 13 -2.29 17.04 -6.45
CA ASP A 13 -3.73 17.26 -6.59
C ASP A 13 -4.02 18.41 -7.56
N ARG A 14 -3.18 19.46 -7.54
CA ARG A 14 -3.27 20.56 -8.53
C ARG A 14 -3.04 20.07 -9.96
N VAL A 15 -2.04 19.21 -10.18
CA VAL A 15 -1.74 18.63 -11.50
C VAL A 15 -2.88 17.72 -11.97
N LEU A 16 -3.46 16.94 -11.05
CA LEU A 16 -4.53 16.00 -11.31
C LEU A 16 -5.94 16.64 -11.29
N LYS A 17 -6.03 17.96 -11.12
CA LYS A 17 -7.30 18.72 -11.06
C LYS A 17 -8.24 18.28 -9.93
N GLY A 18 -7.67 18.00 -8.76
CA GLY A 18 -8.41 17.71 -7.52
C GLY A 18 -7.96 16.44 -6.81
N GLY A 19 -7.23 15.54 -7.48
CA GLY A 19 -6.67 14.34 -6.88
C GLY A 19 -6.93 13.08 -7.70
N LEU A 20 -7.17 11.96 -7.01
CA LEU A 20 -7.33 10.64 -7.58
C LEU A 20 -8.82 10.28 -7.72
N ILE A 21 -9.17 9.47 -8.72
CA ILE A 21 -10.52 8.93 -8.89
C ILE A 21 -10.73 7.82 -7.86
N LYS A 22 -11.79 7.94 -7.06
CA LYS A 22 -12.15 6.92 -6.05
C LYS A 22 -12.48 5.59 -6.73
N GLY A 23 -11.97 4.49 -6.15
CA GLY A 23 -12.18 3.13 -6.65
C GLY A 23 -11.24 2.69 -7.77
N CYS A 24 -10.27 3.53 -8.17
CA CYS A 24 -9.23 3.16 -9.11
C CYS A 24 -7.94 2.71 -8.39
N SER A 25 -7.21 1.79 -9.03
CA SER A 25 -5.86 1.41 -8.62
C SER A 25 -4.83 2.28 -9.33
N TYR A 26 -3.85 2.78 -8.57
CA TYR A 26 -2.77 3.63 -9.08
C TYR A 26 -1.42 2.98 -8.86
N LEU A 27 -0.63 2.90 -9.92
CA LEU A 27 0.74 2.38 -9.85
C LEU A 27 1.73 3.52 -9.69
N VAL A 28 2.49 3.49 -8.59
CA VAL A 28 3.60 4.42 -8.33
C VAL A 28 4.92 3.70 -8.58
N LYS A 29 5.57 3.98 -9.72
CA LYS A 29 6.85 3.38 -10.13
C LYS A 29 7.99 4.39 -10.04
N GLY A 30 9.16 3.94 -9.59
CA GLY A 30 10.37 4.76 -9.51
C GLY A 30 11.54 4.01 -8.86
N CYS A 31 12.77 4.50 -9.08
CA CYS A 31 13.99 3.93 -8.50
C CYS A 31 13.98 3.93 -6.95
N PRO A 32 14.78 3.09 -6.28
CA PRO A 32 15.00 3.21 -4.84
C PRO A 32 15.30 4.66 -4.42
N GLY A 33 14.74 5.10 -3.30
CA GLY A 33 14.90 6.50 -2.84
C GLY A 33 14.03 7.55 -3.55
N SER A 34 13.23 7.18 -4.56
CA SER A 34 12.36 8.14 -5.28
C SER A 34 11.11 8.63 -4.50
N GLY A 35 10.97 8.28 -3.22
CA GLY A 35 9.84 8.71 -2.38
C GLY A 35 8.53 7.95 -2.54
N LYS A 36 8.53 6.71 -3.06
CA LYS A 36 7.30 5.89 -3.22
C LYS A 36 6.59 5.61 -1.89
N THR A 37 7.34 5.19 -0.87
CA THR A 37 6.81 4.96 0.48
C THR A 37 6.24 6.25 1.06
N ILE A 38 6.96 7.35 0.91
CA ILE A 38 6.54 8.69 1.37
C ILE A 38 5.22 9.09 0.71
N PHE A 39 5.12 8.93 -0.61
CA PHE A 39 3.87 9.17 -1.36
C PHE A 39 2.71 8.34 -0.79
N GLY A 40 2.92 7.04 -0.61
CA GLY A 40 1.89 6.14 -0.12
C GLY A 40 1.44 6.50 1.30
N LEU A 41 2.38 6.85 2.18
CA LEU A 41 2.07 7.31 3.54
C LEU A 41 1.25 8.60 3.53
N GLN A 42 1.61 9.59 2.71
CA GLN A 42 0.81 10.82 2.60
C GLN A 42 -0.63 10.53 2.13
N PHE A 43 -0.79 9.59 1.20
CA PHE A 43 -2.11 9.16 0.74
C PHE A 43 -2.95 8.53 1.86
N LEU A 44 -2.36 7.66 2.68
CA LEU A 44 -3.05 7.04 3.82
C LEU A 44 -3.34 8.03 4.94
N LEU A 45 -2.38 8.89 5.29
CA LEU A 45 -2.54 9.94 6.30
C LEU A 45 -3.66 10.92 5.93
N GLU A 46 -3.79 11.24 4.64
CA GLU A 46 -4.89 12.03 4.18
C GLU A 46 -6.24 11.32 4.33
N GLY A 47 -6.28 9.99 4.22
CA GLY A 47 -7.48 9.21 4.57
C GLY A 47 -7.80 9.29 6.06
N VAL A 48 -6.80 9.06 6.92
CA VAL A 48 -6.94 9.18 8.37
C VAL A 48 -7.52 10.54 8.77
N LYS A 49 -7.05 11.64 8.19
CA LYS A 49 -7.58 13.00 8.44
C LYS A 49 -9.05 13.18 8.06
N ASN A 50 -9.57 12.34 7.16
CA ASN A 50 -10.96 12.35 6.69
C ASN A 50 -11.79 11.23 7.33
N ASP A 51 -11.32 10.65 8.44
CA ASP A 51 -11.96 9.51 9.13
C ASP A 51 -12.12 8.26 8.23
N GLU A 52 -11.26 8.13 7.21
CA GLU A 52 -11.27 7.01 6.27
C GLU A 52 -10.36 5.89 6.76
N LYS A 53 -10.90 4.66 6.85
CA LYS A 53 -10.10 3.49 7.18
C LYS A 53 -9.00 3.29 6.13
N SER A 54 -7.76 3.46 6.59
CA SER A 54 -6.57 3.49 5.75
C SER A 54 -5.65 2.32 6.11
N VAL A 55 -5.28 1.52 5.12
CA VAL A 55 -4.53 0.28 5.33
C VAL A 55 -3.27 0.26 4.49
N LEU A 56 -2.18 -0.16 5.13
CA LEU A 56 -0.91 -0.43 4.49
C LEU A 56 -0.63 -1.94 4.55
N ILE A 57 -0.49 -2.55 3.38
CA ILE A 57 0.01 -3.93 3.25
C ILE A 57 1.45 -3.85 2.75
N SER A 58 2.38 -4.43 3.49
CA SER A 58 3.79 -4.43 3.14
C SER A 58 4.36 -5.83 2.98
N PHE A 59 5.19 -5.96 1.95
CA PHE A 59 5.94 -7.17 1.57
C PHE A 59 7.45 -6.99 1.69
N GLU A 60 7.93 -5.75 1.84
CA GLU A 60 9.36 -5.41 1.81
C GLU A 60 9.82 -4.75 3.12
N GLU A 61 8.98 -3.92 3.75
CA GLU A 61 9.33 -3.15 4.96
C GLU A 61 8.42 -3.52 6.14
N SER A 62 8.99 -3.74 7.30
CA SER A 62 8.25 -4.03 8.53
C SER A 62 7.50 -2.80 9.07
N GLU A 63 6.49 -3.01 9.91
CA GLU A 63 5.75 -1.92 10.55
C GLU A 63 6.67 -0.95 11.29
N ARG A 64 7.67 -1.50 11.98
CA ARG A 64 8.66 -0.72 12.73
C ARG A 64 9.45 0.22 11.83
N GLU A 65 9.88 -0.25 10.65
CA GLU A 65 10.63 0.56 9.69
C GLU A 65 9.77 1.67 9.11
N VAL A 66 8.52 1.36 8.71
CA VAL A 66 7.57 2.34 8.20
C VAL A 66 7.26 3.42 9.24
N ARG A 67 7.00 3.02 10.50
CA ARG A 67 6.78 3.97 11.61
C ARG A 67 8.02 4.84 11.87
N THR A 68 9.21 4.28 11.76
CA THR A 68 10.47 5.05 11.93
C THR A 68 10.63 6.08 10.81
N GLN A 69 10.35 5.70 9.57
CA GLN A 69 10.36 6.62 8.43
C GLN A 69 9.33 7.74 8.60
N ALA A 70 8.08 7.41 8.93
CA ALA A 70 7.02 8.40 9.18
C ALA A 70 7.42 9.42 10.26
N LYS A 71 7.97 8.94 11.39
CA LYS A 71 8.45 9.81 12.48
C LYS A 71 9.55 10.78 12.04
N SER A 72 10.42 10.39 11.10
CA SER A 72 11.46 11.29 10.57
C SER A 72 10.89 12.50 9.82
N PHE A 73 9.65 12.41 9.32
CA PHE A 73 8.90 13.50 8.70
C PHE A 73 7.92 14.18 9.68
N GLY A 74 7.92 13.79 10.96
CA GLY A 74 6.98 14.29 11.96
C GLY A 74 5.55 13.78 11.77
N TRP A 75 5.37 12.64 11.08
CA TRP A 75 4.05 12.06 10.85
C TRP A 75 3.72 10.98 11.86
N ASP A 76 2.48 11.02 12.33
CA ASP A 76 1.87 9.98 13.15
C ASP A 76 1.04 9.05 12.26
N VAL A 77 1.31 7.75 12.34
CA VAL A 77 0.66 6.70 11.55
C VAL A 77 -0.05 5.68 12.45
N ASP A 78 -0.32 6.02 13.71
CA ASP A 78 -0.96 5.12 14.68
C ASP A 78 -2.36 4.66 14.23
N ASP A 79 -3.11 5.51 13.53
CA ASP A 79 -4.43 5.19 12.97
C ASP A 79 -4.39 4.51 11.59
N VAL A 80 -3.19 4.27 11.05
CA VAL A 80 -3.02 3.44 9.84
C VAL A 80 -2.97 1.98 10.26
N VAL A 81 -3.87 1.17 9.74
CA VAL A 81 -3.84 -0.29 9.97
C VAL A 81 -2.71 -0.89 9.15
N PHE A 82 -1.79 -1.57 9.82
CA PHE A 82 -0.66 -2.23 9.18
C PHE A 82 -0.90 -3.74 9.06
N VAL A 83 -0.71 -4.28 7.86
CA VAL A 83 -0.72 -5.72 7.60
C VAL A 83 0.68 -6.13 7.16
N ASP A 84 1.40 -6.76 8.09
CA ASP A 84 2.76 -7.27 7.89
C ASP A 84 2.72 -8.65 7.23
N LEU A 85 2.93 -8.70 5.92
CA LEU A 85 2.99 -9.98 5.22
C LEU A 85 4.40 -10.58 5.20
N ILE A 86 5.45 -9.82 5.54
CA ILE A 86 6.85 -10.29 5.48
C ILE A 86 7.03 -11.57 6.31
N LYS A 87 6.44 -11.59 7.51
CA LYS A 87 6.50 -12.74 8.42
C LYS A 87 5.64 -13.91 7.97
N GLU A 88 4.47 -13.62 7.37
CA GLU A 88 3.61 -14.67 6.83
C GLU A 88 4.34 -15.37 5.66
N PHE A 89 5.04 -14.61 4.82
CA PHE A 89 5.87 -15.19 3.76
C PHE A 89 7.05 -16.01 4.29
N ASP A 90 7.78 -15.51 5.30
CA ASP A 90 8.91 -16.25 5.89
C ASP A 90 8.49 -17.59 6.51
N VAL A 91 7.30 -17.64 7.14
CA VAL A 91 6.78 -18.85 7.79
C VAL A 91 6.09 -19.82 6.81
N PHE A 92 5.40 -19.32 5.79
CA PHE A 92 4.69 -20.17 4.82
C PHE A 92 5.60 -20.69 3.69
N SER A 93 6.79 -20.12 3.48
CA SER A 93 7.61 -20.43 2.31
C SER A 93 9.02 -20.91 2.64
N SER A 94 9.17 -22.21 2.88
CA SER A 94 10.50 -22.85 2.79
C SER A 94 11.10 -22.82 1.37
N ASN A 95 10.47 -22.19 0.36
CA ASN A 95 10.97 -22.05 -1.01
C ASN A 95 10.24 -20.92 -1.79
N PHE A 96 10.71 -19.67 -1.73
CA PHE A 96 10.10 -18.55 -2.50
C PHE A 96 11.05 -17.80 -3.43
N LEU A 97 12.18 -18.40 -3.81
CA LEU A 97 12.99 -17.79 -4.88
C LEU A 97 12.25 -17.77 -6.24
N PHE A 98 11.07 -18.37 -6.34
CA PHE A 98 10.21 -18.33 -7.51
C PHE A 98 8.72 -18.34 -7.10
N LEU A 99 8.10 -17.18 -6.91
CA LEU A 99 6.81 -17.02 -7.62
C LEU A 99 7.21 -17.15 -9.08
N ASP A 100 6.88 -18.27 -9.71
CA ASP A 100 6.97 -18.28 -11.15
C ASP A 100 5.95 -17.25 -11.63
N SER A 101 6.44 -16.09 -12.09
CA SER A 101 5.60 -15.01 -12.63
C SER A 101 4.66 -15.49 -13.75
N GLY A 102 4.84 -16.72 -14.25
CA GLY A 102 3.92 -17.41 -15.16
C GLY A 102 2.73 -18.12 -14.51
N ASN A 103 2.71 -18.39 -13.19
CA ASN A 103 1.63 -19.13 -12.54
C ASN A 103 0.54 -18.20 -11.97
N LEU A 104 -0.39 -17.81 -12.83
CA LEU A 104 -1.57 -16.99 -12.46
C LEU A 104 -2.40 -17.60 -11.32
N ALA A 105 -2.36 -18.92 -11.11
CA ALA A 105 -3.12 -19.57 -10.04
C ALA A 105 -2.54 -19.22 -8.65
N GLU A 106 -1.22 -19.12 -8.53
CA GLU A 106 -0.55 -18.71 -7.29
C GLU A 106 -0.83 -17.25 -6.97
N ILE A 107 -0.70 -16.36 -7.96
CA ILE A 107 -1.04 -14.94 -7.82
C ILE A 107 -2.51 -14.77 -7.42
N ASN A 108 -3.42 -15.50 -8.06
CA ASN A 108 -4.84 -15.41 -7.74
C ASN A 108 -5.13 -15.95 -6.32
N SER A 109 -4.56 -17.09 -5.94
CA SER A 109 -4.68 -17.63 -4.57
C SER A 109 -4.17 -16.64 -3.52
N PHE A 110 -3.06 -15.98 -3.84
CA PHE A 110 -2.46 -14.98 -2.99
C PHE A 110 -3.36 -13.73 -2.86
N ILE A 111 -3.87 -13.19 -3.97
CA ILE A 111 -4.84 -12.08 -3.97
C ILE A 111 -6.08 -12.45 -3.15
N GLN A 112 -6.60 -13.67 -3.32
CA GLN A 112 -7.75 -14.16 -2.56
C GLN A 112 -7.45 -14.26 -1.05
N THR A 113 -6.22 -14.62 -0.69
CA THR A 113 -5.78 -14.67 0.71
C THR A 113 -5.76 -13.28 1.33
N ILE A 114 -5.17 -12.30 0.62
CA ILE A 114 -5.21 -10.89 1.06
C ILE A 114 -6.65 -10.40 1.17
N ALA A 115 -7.46 -10.60 0.13
CA ALA A 115 -8.82 -10.06 0.03
C ALA A 115 -9.76 -10.57 1.14
N ARG A 116 -9.42 -11.69 1.81
CA ARG A 116 -10.19 -12.26 2.91
C ARG A 116 -9.80 -11.74 4.30
N LYS A 117 -8.73 -10.93 4.41
CA LYS A 117 -8.29 -10.36 5.68
C LYS A 117 -9.34 -9.40 6.25
N GLU A 118 -9.62 -9.50 7.54
CA GLU A 118 -10.67 -8.73 8.23
C GLU A 118 -10.33 -7.23 8.27
N GLU A 119 -9.02 -6.93 8.30
CA GLU A 119 -8.44 -5.61 8.20
C GLU A 119 -8.86 -4.88 6.92
N LEU A 120 -9.22 -5.62 5.86
CA LEU A 120 -9.66 -5.04 4.58
C LEU A 120 -11.15 -4.70 4.51
N LYS A 121 -11.95 -5.11 5.49
CA LYS A 121 -13.37 -4.73 5.52
C LYS A 121 -13.52 -3.23 5.77
N GLY A 122 -14.27 -2.56 4.89
CA GLY A 122 -14.56 -1.13 5.00
C GLY A 122 -13.38 -0.22 4.73
N VAL A 123 -12.34 -0.72 4.03
CA VAL A 123 -11.18 0.10 3.66
C VAL A 123 -11.56 1.08 2.57
N GLU A 124 -11.18 2.33 2.77
CA GLU A 124 -11.40 3.44 1.83
C GLU A 124 -10.09 3.80 1.12
N ARG A 125 -8.94 3.59 1.77
CA ARG A 125 -7.61 3.75 1.16
C ARG A 125 -6.70 2.56 1.45
N LEU A 126 -6.16 1.97 0.39
CA LEU A 126 -5.24 0.84 0.47
C LEU A 126 -3.93 1.18 -0.22
N LEU A 127 -2.82 0.96 0.49
CA LEU A 127 -1.47 0.99 -0.08
C LEU A 127 -0.91 -0.43 -0.09
N LEU A 128 -0.52 -0.91 -1.28
CA LEU A 128 0.22 -2.17 -1.45
C LEU A 128 1.68 -1.84 -1.77
N MET A 129 2.59 -2.16 -0.84
CA MET A 129 4.01 -1.88 -0.98
C MET A 129 4.79 -3.12 -1.39
N GLY A 130 5.75 -2.97 -2.32
CA GLY A 130 6.60 -4.11 -2.72
C GLY A 130 5.95 -5.06 -3.72
N VAL A 131 4.96 -4.60 -4.51
CA VAL A 131 4.31 -5.40 -5.57
C VAL A 131 5.28 -5.93 -6.65
N ARG A 132 6.53 -5.46 -6.68
CA ARG A 132 7.60 -6.05 -7.50
C ARG A 132 7.82 -7.52 -7.16
N PHE A 133 7.61 -7.88 -5.90
CA PHE A 133 7.67 -9.26 -5.43
C PHE A 133 6.68 -10.19 -6.16
N LEU A 134 5.59 -9.63 -6.71
CA LEU A 134 4.59 -10.39 -7.46
C LEU A 134 4.97 -10.62 -8.93
N GLY A 135 6.16 -10.18 -9.38
CA GLY A 135 6.62 -10.36 -10.76
C GLY A 135 5.89 -9.51 -11.80
N ILE A 136 5.15 -8.48 -11.38
CA ILE A 136 4.26 -7.69 -12.24
C ILE A 136 5.01 -6.55 -12.98
N LEU A 137 6.27 -6.23 -12.64
CA LEU A 137 7.01 -5.07 -13.21
C LEU A 137 8.53 -5.22 -13.27
#